data_AF-A0A945N5R1-F1
#
_entry.id   AF-A0A945N5R1-F1
#
_cell.length_a   1.000
_cell.length_b   1.000
_cell.length_c   1.000
_cell.angle_alpha   90.00
_cell.angle_beta   90.00
_cell.angle_gamma   90.00
#
_symmetry.space_group_name_H-M   'P 1'
#
loop_
_entity.id
_entity.type
_entity.pdbx_description
1 polymer ?
#
loop_
_entity_poly.entity_id
_entity_poly.type
_entity_poly.pdbx_seq_one_letter_code
_entity_poly.pdbx_strand_id
1 'polypeptide(L)'
;GGGRVHHAMRTVGQIKRAFDMMCQRALSRTTKGEMLADKQMVQEKIADSWIEMEAFRLLVLRTAWRIDQFNDYVKVRKDIAAIKAMMPKVYHDVVSRCIQIHGALGVSNELPLSGMLLSSYVMGIADGPTEVHKVTIARQVLRDYDSSEALFPDYTLPNRRAAALDLLGHEIEREVEAW
;
A
#
# COMPACT_ATOMS: atom_id res chain seq x y z
N GLY A 1 -13.52 -9.75 10.27
CA GLY A 1 -13.20 -11.06 10.86
C GLY A 1 -12.43 -11.90 9.86
N GLY A 2 -12.34 -13.21 10.08
CA GLY A 2 -11.52 -14.13 9.26
C GLY A 2 -11.81 -14.09 7.76
N GLY A 3 -13.07 -13.91 7.34
CA GLY A 3 -13.45 -13.81 5.91
C GLY A 3 -12.62 -12.80 5.10
N ARG A 4 -12.40 -11.60 5.65
CA ARG A 4 -11.60 -10.53 5.02
C ARG A 4 -10.15 -10.93 4.80
N VAL A 5 -9.60 -11.70 5.74
CA VAL A 5 -8.22 -12.19 5.67
C VAL A 5 -8.10 -13.25 4.57
N HIS A 6 -9.06 -14.18 4.49
CA HIS A 6 -9.08 -15.18 3.42
C HIS A 6 -9.23 -14.55 2.03
N HIS A 7 -10.02 -13.48 1.88
CA HIS A 7 -10.08 -12.73 0.62
C HIS A 7 -8.72 -12.15 0.26
N ALA A 8 -8.04 -11.48 1.20
CA ALA A 8 -6.72 -10.93 0.96
C ALA A 8 -5.70 -12.01 0.56
N MET A 9 -5.68 -13.15 1.28
CA MET A 9 -4.79 -14.28 0.98
C MET A 9 -5.02 -14.87 -0.42
N ARG A 10 -6.29 -15.09 -0.83
CA ARG A 10 -6.60 -15.58 -2.18
C ARG A 10 -6.17 -14.57 -3.25
N THR A 11 -6.38 -13.28 -2.99
CA THR A 11 -5.99 -12.23 -3.93
C THR A 11 -4.48 -12.13 -4.11
N VAL A 12 -3.66 -12.41 -3.09
CA VAL A 12 -2.19 -12.55 -3.26
C VAL A 12 -1.87 -13.58 -4.35
N GLY A 13 -2.54 -14.74 -4.33
CA GLY A 13 -2.35 -15.77 -5.35
C GLY A 13 -2.77 -15.32 -6.76
N GLN A 14 -3.88 -14.58 -6.87
CA GLN A 14 -4.35 -14.02 -8.14
C GLN A 14 -3.39 -12.96 -8.69
N ILE A 15 -2.88 -12.07 -7.83
CA ILE A 15 -1.88 -11.07 -8.19
C ILE A 15 -0.61 -11.75 -8.70
N LYS A 16 -0.11 -12.76 -7.99
CA LYS A 16 1.09 -13.51 -8.41
C LYS A 16 0.89 -14.15 -9.78
N ARG A 17 -0.28 -14.74 -10.04
CA ARG A 17 -0.61 -15.31 -11.36
C ARG A 17 -0.58 -14.24 -12.45
N ALA A 18 -1.20 -13.09 -12.24
CA ALA A 18 -1.16 -11.98 -13.21
C ALA A 18 0.26 -11.47 -13.45
N PHE A 19 1.06 -11.35 -12.39
CA PHE A 19 2.45 -10.93 -12.46
C PHE A 19 3.29 -11.92 -13.29
N ASP A 20 3.14 -13.23 -13.07
CA ASP A 20 3.85 -14.25 -13.84
C ASP A 20 3.49 -14.20 -15.32
N MET A 21 2.20 -14.05 -15.65
CA MET A 21 1.74 -13.87 -17.02
C MET A 21 2.37 -12.62 -17.65
N MET A 22 2.44 -11.51 -16.90
CA MET A 22 3.04 -10.25 -17.37
C MET A 22 4.53 -10.42 -17.71
N CYS A 23 5.30 -11.04 -16.83
CA CYS A 23 6.73 -11.29 -17.05
C CYS A 23 6.96 -12.25 -18.23
N GLN A 24 6.19 -13.34 -18.31
CA GLN A 24 6.27 -14.29 -19.44
C GLN A 24 5.97 -13.59 -20.77
N ARG A 25 4.97 -12.70 -20.80
CA ARG A 25 4.64 -11.92 -22.00
C ARG A 25 5.73 -10.93 -22.37
N ALA A 26 6.32 -10.24 -21.39
CA ALA A 26 7.39 -9.30 -21.62
C ALA A 26 8.63 -9.97 -22.25
N LEU A 27 8.95 -11.19 -21.83
CA LEU A 27 10.07 -11.97 -22.33
C LEU A 27 9.81 -12.69 -23.66
N SER A 28 8.55 -12.96 -24.02
CA SER A 28 8.20 -13.72 -25.23
C SER A 28 7.82 -12.86 -26.43
N ARG A 29 7.63 -11.55 -26.25
CA ARG A 29 7.15 -10.66 -27.31
C ARG A 29 8.23 -9.68 -27.77
N THR A 30 8.57 -9.74 -29.05
CA THR A 30 9.40 -8.74 -29.74
C THR A 30 8.53 -7.71 -30.47
N THR A 31 8.93 -6.44 -30.44
CA THR A 31 8.35 -5.38 -31.26
C THR A 31 9.36 -4.28 -31.54
N LYS A 32 9.39 -3.79 -32.79
CA LYS A 32 10.36 -2.80 -33.27
C LYS A 32 11.82 -3.23 -33.00
N GLY A 33 12.12 -4.51 -33.19
CA GLY A 33 13.50 -5.04 -33.11
C GLY A 33 14.01 -5.42 -31.72
N GLU A 34 13.25 -5.19 -30.65
CA GLU A 34 13.65 -5.52 -29.26
C GLU A 34 12.53 -6.24 -28.50
N MET A 35 12.87 -6.96 -27.43
CA MET A 35 11.86 -7.59 -26.57
C MET A 35 11.09 -6.52 -25.80
N LEU A 36 9.86 -6.81 -25.39
CA LEU A 36 9.13 -5.91 -24.49
C LEU A 36 9.89 -5.71 -23.17
N ALA A 37 10.54 -6.76 -22.65
CA ALA A 37 11.34 -6.70 -21.42
C ALA A 37 12.50 -5.68 -21.47
N ASP A 38 12.99 -5.32 -22.66
CA ASP A 38 14.10 -4.37 -22.82
C ASP A 38 13.63 -2.90 -22.77
N LYS A 39 12.32 -2.67 -22.86
CA LYS A 39 11.74 -1.32 -22.88
C LYS A 39 11.57 -0.79 -21.46
N GLN A 40 12.13 0.38 -21.15
CA GLN A 40 12.09 0.99 -19.81
C GLN A 40 10.67 1.14 -19.24
N MET A 41 9.68 1.54 -20.06
CA MET A 41 8.29 1.67 -19.62
C MET A 41 7.60 0.33 -19.30
N VAL A 42 8.14 -0.79 -19.80
CA VAL A 42 7.70 -2.15 -19.43
C VAL A 42 8.39 -2.56 -18.13
N GLN A 43 9.69 -2.27 -17.99
CA GLN A 43 10.47 -2.53 -16.78
C GLN A 43 9.89 -1.80 -15.57
N GLU A 44 9.51 -0.53 -15.73
CA GLU A 44 8.80 0.26 -14.70
C GLU A 44 7.53 -0.45 -14.21
N LYS A 45 6.69 -0.93 -15.14
CA LYS A 45 5.44 -1.64 -14.80
C LYS A 45 5.69 -2.93 -14.03
N ILE A 46 6.73 -3.67 -14.40
CA ILE A 46 7.14 -4.89 -13.71
C ILE A 46 7.66 -4.55 -12.32
N ALA A 47 8.53 -3.54 -12.20
CA ALA A 47 9.10 -3.09 -10.93
C ALA A 47 8.00 -2.64 -9.95
N ASP A 48 7.10 -1.76 -10.38
CA ASP A 48 5.96 -1.31 -9.58
C ASP A 48 5.09 -2.48 -9.12
N SER A 49 4.75 -3.38 -10.04
CA SER A 49 3.89 -4.52 -9.73
C SER A 49 4.54 -5.45 -8.71
N TRP A 50 5.86 -5.65 -8.80
CA TRP A 50 6.60 -6.45 -7.85
C TRP A 50 6.61 -5.80 -6.46
N ILE A 51 6.89 -4.49 -6.38
CA ILE A 51 6.91 -3.72 -5.12
C ILE A 51 5.53 -3.77 -4.46
N GLU A 52 4.47 -3.46 -5.21
CA GLU A 52 3.10 -3.44 -4.70
C GLU A 52 2.63 -4.84 -4.24
N MET A 53 2.95 -5.89 -5.01
CA MET A 53 2.63 -7.27 -4.66
C MET A 53 3.34 -7.69 -3.37
N GLU A 54 4.64 -7.44 -3.25
CA GLU A 54 5.40 -7.84 -2.07
C GLU A 54 5.00 -7.04 -0.83
N ALA A 55 4.74 -5.73 -0.96
CA ALA A 55 4.22 -4.91 0.14
C ALA A 55 2.86 -5.43 0.63
N PHE A 56 1.96 -5.77 -0.29
CA PHE A 56 0.66 -6.35 0.06
C PHE A 56 0.81 -7.74 0.71
N ARG A 57 1.66 -8.60 0.15
CA ARG A 57 1.92 -9.96 0.67
C ARG A 57 2.47 -9.91 2.09
N LEU A 58 3.44 -9.03 2.36
CA LEU A 58 4.01 -8.84 3.69
C LEU A 58 2.97 -8.30 4.69
N LEU A 59 2.11 -7.37 4.25
CA LEU A 59 1.03 -6.86 5.11
C LEU A 59 0.01 -7.95 5.47
N VAL A 60 -0.32 -8.84 4.53
CA VAL A 60 -1.17 -10.01 4.77
C VAL A 60 -0.53 -10.98 5.75
N LEU A 61 0.75 -11.33 5.55
CA LEU A 61 1.48 -12.23 6.44
C LEU A 61 1.62 -11.66 7.86
N ARG A 62 1.94 -10.37 7.99
CA ARG A 62 1.99 -9.69 9.29
C ARG A 62 0.64 -9.72 9.99
N THR A 63 -0.44 -9.50 9.24
CA THR A 63 -1.80 -9.54 9.80
C THR A 63 -2.16 -10.94 10.27
N ALA A 64 -1.86 -11.97 9.49
CA ALA A 64 -2.06 -13.37 9.87
C ALA A 64 -1.28 -13.73 11.13
N TRP A 65 0.02 -13.41 11.16
CA TRP A 65 0.87 -13.63 12.32
C TRP A 65 0.31 -12.94 13.58
N ARG A 66 -0.15 -11.69 13.48
CA ARG A 66 -0.78 -11.00 14.63
C ARG A 66 -2.07 -11.67 15.08
N ILE A 67 -2.89 -12.18 14.16
CA ILE A 67 -4.10 -12.95 14.53
C ILE A 67 -3.69 -14.18 15.35
N ASP A 68 -2.67 -14.92 14.92
CA ASP A 68 -2.18 -16.10 15.62
C ASP A 68 -1.60 -15.76 16.99
N GLN A 69 -0.87 -14.63 17.12
CA GLN A 69 -0.29 -14.20 18.39
C GLN A 69 -1.33 -13.75 19.42
N PHE A 70 -2.34 -12.96 19.01
CA PHE A 70 -3.30 -12.39 19.94
C PHE A 70 -4.51 -13.28 20.20
N ASN A 71 -4.87 -14.14 19.23
CA ASN A 71 -6.10 -14.93 19.23
C ASN A 71 -7.38 -14.10 19.53
N ASP A 72 -7.35 -12.81 19.19
CA ASP A 72 -8.42 -11.85 19.43
C ASP A 72 -8.52 -10.87 18.26
N TYR A 73 -9.61 -10.98 17.51
CA TYR A 73 -9.89 -10.17 16.33
C TYR A 73 -10.05 -8.67 16.64
N VAL A 74 -10.37 -8.29 17.88
CA VAL A 74 -10.50 -6.88 18.27
C VAL A 74 -9.13 -6.19 18.27
N LYS A 75 -8.09 -6.87 18.77
CA LYS A 75 -6.72 -6.35 18.85
C LYS A 75 -6.05 -6.17 17.48
N VAL A 76 -6.53 -6.88 16.46
CA VAL A 76 -5.98 -6.87 15.10
C VAL A 76 -6.93 -6.26 14.07
N ARG A 77 -7.99 -5.60 14.53
CA ARG A 77 -9.01 -4.99 13.67
C ARG A 77 -8.41 -3.98 12.68
N LYS A 78 -7.39 -3.23 13.11
CA LYS A 78 -6.65 -2.24 12.28
C LYS A 78 -5.99 -2.93 11.10
N ASP A 79 -5.27 -4.00 11.39
CA ASP A 79 -4.51 -4.78 10.41
C ASP A 79 -5.43 -5.47 9.40
N ILE A 80 -6.53 -6.08 9.86
CA ILE A 80 -7.52 -6.71 8.99
C ILE A 80 -8.20 -5.69 8.06
N ALA A 81 -8.53 -4.51 8.58
CA ALA A 81 -9.08 -3.43 7.75
C ALA A 81 -8.04 -2.93 6.73
N ALA A 82 -6.77 -2.82 7.11
CA ALA A 82 -5.67 -2.38 6.23
C ALA A 82 -5.49 -3.30 5.02
N ILE A 83 -5.37 -4.62 5.24
CA ILE A 83 -5.23 -5.57 4.11
C ILE A 83 -6.47 -5.54 3.21
N LYS A 84 -7.66 -5.42 3.80
CA LYS A 84 -8.92 -5.41 3.03
C LYS A 84 -9.07 -4.13 2.22
N ALA A 85 -8.59 -2.99 2.72
CA ALA A 85 -8.61 -1.71 2.02
C ALA A 85 -7.55 -1.60 0.91
N MET A 86 -6.37 -2.21 1.10
CA MET A 86 -5.26 -2.17 0.13
C MET A 86 -5.49 -3.14 -1.05
N MET A 87 -6.06 -4.31 -0.77
CA MET A 87 -6.24 -5.41 -1.72
C MET A 87 -6.83 -5.01 -3.09
N PRO A 88 -7.94 -4.23 -3.17
CA PRO A 88 -8.58 -3.94 -4.46
C PRO A 88 -7.68 -3.14 -5.39
N LYS A 89 -6.97 -2.13 -4.85
CA LYS A 89 -6.05 -1.28 -5.61
C LYS A 89 -4.90 -2.09 -6.17
N VAL A 90 -4.21 -2.86 -5.31
CA VAL A 90 -3.05 -3.66 -5.75
C VAL A 90 -3.46 -4.70 -6.79
N TYR A 91 -4.63 -5.34 -6.60
CA TYR A 91 -5.13 -6.30 -7.56
C TYR A 91 -5.46 -5.66 -8.90
N HIS A 92 -6.16 -4.52 -8.88
CA HIS A 92 -6.46 -3.73 -10.07
C HIS A 92 -5.19 -3.34 -10.83
N ASP A 93 -4.23 -2.72 -10.15
CA ASP A 93 -3.08 -2.08 -10.79
C ASP A 93 -2.16 -3.11 -11.45
N VAL A 94 -1.87 -4.23 -10.77
CA VAL A 94 -1.05 -5.30 -11.34
C VAL A 94 -1.76 -5.95 -12.53
N VAL A 95 -3.06 -6.23 -12.44
CA VAL A 95 -3.83 -6.82 -13.55
C VAL A 95 -3.92 -5.85 -14.73
N SER A 96 -4.15 -4.57 -14.48
CA SER A 96 -4.23 -3.52 -15.51
C SER A 96 -2.90 -3.37 -16.26
N ARG A 97 -1.76 -3.35 -15.55
CA ARG A 97 -0.43 -3.39 -16.17
C ARG A 97 -0.23 -4.67 -16.98
N CYS A 98 -0.67 -5.83 -16.47
CA CYS A 98 -0.60 -7.10 -17.20
C CYS A 98 -1.41 -7.08 -18.50
N ILE A 99 -2.64 -6.54 -18.48
CA ILE A 99 -3.47 -6.33 -19.67
C ILE A 99 -2.73 -5.48 -20.69
N GLN A 100 -2.16 -4.35 -20.26
CA GLN A 100 -1.42 -3.44 -21.13
C GLN A 100 -0.22 -4.12 -21.81
N ILE A 101 0.55 -4.94 -21.08
CA ILE A 101 1.69 -5.69 -21.62
C ILE A 101 1.26 -6.78 -22.62
N HIS A 102 0.05 -7.34 -22.46
CA HIS A 102 -0.51 -8.28 -23.44
C HIS A 102 -1.10 -7.62 -24.68
N GLY A 103 -1.42 -6.32 -24.63
CA GLY A 103 -2.00 -5.57 -25.75
C GLY A 103 -3.40 -6.07 -26.09
N ALA A 104 -3.71 -6.26 -27.38
CA ALA A 104 -5.02 -6.76 -27.83
C ALA A 104 -5.40 -8.12 -27.21
N LEU A 105 -4.42 -8.98 -26.94
CA LEU A 105 -4.64 -10.27 -26.25
C LEU A 105 -5.07 -10.06 -24.79
N GLY A 106 -4.64 -8.96 -24.16
CA GLY A 106 -4.97 -8.65 -22.77
C GLY A 106 -6.45 -8.30 -22.54
N VAL A 107 -7.13 -7.84 -23.59
CA VAL A 107 -8.55 -7.46 -23.56
C VAL A 107 -9.45 -8.49 -24.27
N SER A 108 -8.89 -9.60 -24.76
CA SER A 108 -9.68 -10.66 -25.39
C SER A 108 -10.23 -11.63 -24.34
N ASN A 109 -11.07 -12.57 -24.80
CA ASN A 109 -11.60 -13.66 -23.97
C ASN A 109 -10.66 -14.88 -23.89
N GLU A 110 -9.48 -14.80 -24.49
CA GLU A 110 -8.48 -15.89 -24.47
C GLU A 110 -7.71 -15.95 -23.15
N LEU A 111 -7.69 -14.85 -22.41
CA LEU A 111 -7.00 -14.73 -21.13
C LEU A 111 -7.99 -14.41 -19.99
N PRO A 112 -7.69 -14.84 -18.75
CA PRO A 112 -8.54 -14.53 -17.60
C PRO A 112 -8.50 -13.05 -17.16
N LEU A 113 -7.69 -12.20 -17.82
CA LEU A 113 -7.32 -10.88 -17.31
C LEU A 113 -8.51 -9.92 -17.17
N SER A 114 -9.45 -9.91 -18.11
CA SER A 114 -10.68 -9.10 -17.99
C SER A 114 -11.51 -9.49 -16.77
N GLY A 115 -11.66 -10.80 -16.52
CA GLY A 115 -12.34 -11.31 -15.33
C GLY A 115 -11.60 -10.99 -14.03
N MET A 116 -10.26 -11.04 -14.04
CA MET A 116 -9.43 -10.64 -12.91
C MET A 116 -9.56 -9.15 -12.61
N LEU A 117 -9.60 -8.30 -13.64
CA LEU A 117 -9.79 -6.86 -13.48
C LEU A 117 -11.15 -6.56 -12.86
N LEU A 118 -12.24 -7.15 -13.37
CA LEU A 118 -13.58 -7.01 -12.77
C LEU A 118 -13.60 -7.51 -11.33
N SER A 119 -12.93 -8.63 -11.05
CA SER A 119 -12.81 -9.17 -9.70
C SER A 119 -12.14 -8.21 -8.72
N SER A 120 -11.22 -7.35 -9.18
CA SER A 120 -10.60 -6.32 -8.33
C SER A 120 -11.63 -5.31 -7.78
N TYR A 121 -12.60 -4.89 -8.61
CA TYR A 121 -13.70 -4.03 -8.17
C TYR A 121 -14.65 -4.77 -7.23
N VAL A 122 -14.97 -6.03 -7.51
CA VAL A 122 -15.78 -6.87 -6.60
C VAL A 122 -15.11 -6.95 -5.23
N MET A 123 -13.79 -7.16 -5.19
CA MET A 123 -13.02 -7.18 -3.95
C MET A 123 -13.01 -5.83 -3.21
N GLY A 124 -13.23 -4.73 -3.90
CA GLY A 124 -13.40 -3.39 -3.33
C GLY A 124 -14.75 -3.15 -2.66
N ILE A 125 -15.76 -3.96 -2.97
CA ILE A 125 -17.14 -3.80 -2.50
C ILE A 125 -17.52 -4.91 -1.50
N ALA A 126 -17.15 -6.15 -1.80
CA ALA A 126 -17.50 -7.33 -1.01
C ALA A 126 -16.92 -7.29 0.42
N ASP A 127 -17.67 -7.80 1.39
CA ASP A 127 -17.30 -7.84 2.83
C ASP A 127 -16.81 -6.48 3.37
N GLY A 128 -17.58 -5.45 3.02
CA GLY A 128 -17.36 -4.06 3.40
C GLY A 128 -16.62 -3.28 2.30
N PRO A 129 -17.18 -2.16 1.84
CA PRO A 129 -16.52 -1.31 0.86
C PRO A 129 -15.24 -0.69 1.41
N THR A 130 -14.30 -0.39 0.52
CA THR A 130 -12.95 0.09 0.84
C THR A 130 -12.95 1.29 1.79
N GLU A 131 -13.90 2.19 1.62
CA GLU A 131 -14.05 3.44 2.39
C GLU A 131 -14.35 3.15 3.86
N VAL A 132 -15.18 2.15 4.15
CA VAL A 132 -15.52 1.75 5.53
C VAL A 132 -14.29 1.18 6.25
N HIS A 133 -13.46 0.43 5.54
CA HIS A 133 -12.21 -0.08 6.10
C HIS A 133 -11.21 1.06 6.33
N LYS A 134 -11.10 2.03 5.41
CA LYS A 134 -10.28 3.24 5.60
C LYS A 134 -10.70 4.06 6.82
N VAL A 135 -12.00 4.26 7.05
CA VAL A 135 -12.53 4.92 8.26
C VAL A 135 -12.14 4.15 9.52
N THR A 136 -12.21 2.82 9.49
CA THR A 136 -11.79 1.98 10.63
C THR A 136 -10.31 2.14 10.94
N ILE A 137 -9.46 2.12 9.91
CA ILE A 137 -8.01 2.32 10.05
C ILE A 137 -7.74 3.70 10.64
N ALA A 138 -8.29 4.77 10.04
CA ALA A 138 -8.07 6.13 10.49
C ALA A 138 -8.45 6.32 11.96
N ARG A 139 -9.64 5.85 12.37
CA ARG A 139 -10.09 5.93 13.77
C ARG A 139 -9.20 5.17 14.74
N GLN A 140 -8.64 4.03 14.33
CA GLN A 140 -7.75 3.25 15.20
C GLN A 140 -6.33 3.79 15.23
N VAL A 141 -5.82 4.34 14.13
CA VAL A 141 -4.51 5.01 14.09
C VAL A 141 -4.55 6.25 14.98
N LEU A 142 -5.54 7.13 14.83
CA LEU A 142 -5.60 8.40 15.56
C LEU A 142 -5.79 8.25 17.08
N ARG A 143 -6.22 7.08 17.57
CA ARG A 143 -6.27 6.80 19.02
C ARG A 143 -4.89 6.63 19.65
N ASP A 144 -3.88 6.34 18.84
CA ASP A 144 -2.51 6.12 19.28
C ASP A 144 -1.71 7.45 19.33
N TYR A 145 -2.35 8.61 19.07
CA TYR A 145 -1.72 9.92 19.01
C TYR A 145 -2.50 10.95 19.81
N ASP A 146 -1.78 11.86 20.47
CA ASP A 146 -2.35 13.02 21.15
C ASP A 146 -2.27 14.27 20.26
N SER A 147 -3.19 15.21 20.47
CA SER A 147 -3.13 16.54 19.85
C SER A 147 -2.17 17.46 20.62
N SER A 148 -1.58 18.43 19.93
CA SER A 148 -0.98 19.58 20.61
C SER A 148 -2.06 20.41 21.30
N GLU A 149 -1.76 21.00 22.47
CA GLU A 149 -2.67 21.94 23.14
C GLU A 149 -2.86 23.20 22.30
N ALA A 150 -1.79 23.68 21.67
CA ALA A 150 -1.82 24.81 20.75
C ALA A 150 -2.36 24.40 19.37
N LEU A 151 -2.84 25.40 18.62
CA LEU A 151 -3.32 25.24 17.24
C LEU A 151 -2.27 24.61 16.31
N PHE A 152 -0.99 24.90 16.55
CA PHE A 152 0.12 24.35 15.79
C PHE A 152 1.02 23.48 16.68
N PRO A 153 1.57 22.38 16.15
CA PRO A 153 2.44 21.50 16.92
C PRO A 153 3.73 22.19 17.40
N ASP A 154 4.28 21.66 18.49
CA ASP A 154 5.49 22.20 19.12
C ASP A 154 6.76 21.99 18.29
N TYR A 155 6.72 21.05 17.34
CA TYR A 155 7.82 20.80 16.43
C TYR A 155 7.95 21.83 15.29
N THR A 156 7.11 22.86 15.26
CA THR A 156 7.27 23.98 14.31
C THR A 156 8.53 24.79 14.63
N LEU A 157 9.22 25.29 13.60
CA LEU A 157 10.45 26.07 13.80
C LEU A 157 10.27 27.29 14.72
N PRO A 158 9.16 28.07 14.64
CA PRO A 158 8.94 29.17 15.59
C PRO A 158 8.83 28.69 17.04
N ASN A 159 8.05 27.63 17.32
CA ASN A 159 7.88 27.10 18.67
C ASN A 159 9.19 26.50 19.19
N ARG A 160 9.92 25.76 18.36
CA ARG A 160 11.24 25.23 18.72
C ARG A 160 12.27 26.32 18.98
N ARG A 161 12.23 27.43 18.22
CA ARG A 161 13.12 28.59 18.46
C ARG A 161 12.76 29.29 19.77
N ALA A 162 11.48 29.50 20.02
CA ALA A 162 11.01 30.08 21.28
C ALA A 162 11.43 29.20 22.47
N ALA A 163 11.22 27.88 22.39
CA ALA A 163 11.65 26.93 23.41
C ALA A 163 13.19 26.89 23.58
N ALA A 164 13.96 26.98 22.48
CA ALA A 164 15.42 27.04 22.55
C ALA A 164 15.93 28.33 23.19
N LEU A 165 15.29 29.48 22.91
CA LEU A 165 15.61 30.76 23.55
C LEU A 165 15.20 30.76 25.01
N ASP A 166 14.08 30.16 25.39
CA ASP A 166 13.68 30.02 26.79
C ASP A 166 14.68 29.16 27.57
N LEU A 167 15.16 28.08 26.95
CA LEU A 167 16.13 27.17 27.55
C LEU A 167 17.55 27.76 27.64
N LEU A 168 18.06 28.37 26.55
CA LEU A 168 19.48 28.74 26.39
C LEU A 168 19.70 30.25 26.23
N GLY A 169 18.65 31.07 26.23
CA GLY A 169 18.75 32.52 26.00
C GLY A 169 19.65 33.21 27.00
N HIS A 170 19.60 32.79 28.26
CA HIS A 170 20.46 33.30 29.33
C HIS A 170 21.96 33.02 29.10
N GLU A 171 22.32 31.91 28.42
CA GLU A 171 23.71 31.60 28.07
C GLU A 171 24.20 32.48 26.93
N ILE A 172 23.33 32.76 25.95
CA ILE A 172 23.60 33.69 24.85
C ILE A 172 23.83 35.10 25.40
N GLU A 173 22.95 35.56 26.31
CA GLU A 173 23.09 36.87 26.96
C GLU A 173 24.41 36.98 27.74
N ARG A 174 24.75 35.96 28.53
CA ARG A 174 26.02 35.92 29.29
C ARG A 174 27.27 36.02 28.40
N GLU A 175 27.29 35.34 27.25
CA GLU A 175 28.43 35.45 26.33
C GLU A 175 28.52 36.82 25.65
N VAL A 176 27.38 37.43 25.32
CA VAL A 176 27.32 38.78 24.74
C VAL A 176 27.82 39.84 25.73
N GLU A 177 27.47 39.72 27.01
CA GLU A 177 27.94 40.64 28.06
C GLU A 177 29.44 40.49 28.39
N ALA A 178 30.04 39.34 28.07
CA ALA A 178 31.46 39.06 28.32
C ALA A 178 32.40 39.58 27.22
N TRP A 179 31.87 40.11 26.12
CA TRP A 179 32.59 40.73 25.00
C TRP A 179 32.74 42.25 25.18
#